data_AF-A0A3C1C3A3-F1
#
_entry.id   AF-A0A3C1C3A3-F1
#
_cell.length_a   1.000
_cell.length_b   1.000
_cell.length_c   1.000
_cell.angle_alpha   90.00
_cell.angle_beta   90.00
_cell.angle_gamma   90.00
#
_symmetry.space_group_name_H-M   'P 1'
#
loop_
_entity.id
_entity.type
_entity.pdbx_description
1 polymer ?
#
loop_
_entity_poly.entity_id
_entity_poly.type
_entity_poly.pdbx_seq_one_letter_code
_entity_poly.pdbx_strand_id
1 'polypeptide(L)' 'MNLKKPLTAETISLDLKGATKDAILAEMVDLLVASGHIRDREAVLKAIVDREKRMSTGMQNGIAIPHG' A
#
# COMPACT_ATOMS: atom_id res chain seq x y z
N MET A 1 15.11 11.46 3.27
CA MET A 1 14.52 10.13 3.56
C MET A 1 15.15 9.11 2.63
N ASN A 2 15.65 7.97 3.13
CA ASN A 2 16.33 6.96 2.31
C ASN A 2 15.38 5.82 1.96
N LEU A 3 15.01 5.71 0.68
CA LEU A 3 14.05 4.71 0.19
C LEU A 3 14.61 3.29 0.15
N LYS A 4 15.94 3.11 0.19
CA LYS A 4 16.54 1.77 0.13
C LYS A 4 16.28 0.92 1.37
N LYS A 5 15.98 1.56 2.50
CA LYS A 5 15.72 0.84 3.76
C LYS A 5 14.35 0.14 3.78
N PRO A 6 13.24 0.80 3.42
CA PRO A 6 11.94 0.14 3.38
C PRO A 6 11.69 -0.69 2.11
N LEU A 7 12.48 -0.51 1.04
CA LEU A 7 12.33 -1.28 -0.20
C LEU A 7 13.24 -2.52 -0.17
N THR A 8 12.71 -3.61 0.36
CA THR A 8 13.32 -4.94 0.28
C THR A 8 12.53 -5.85 -0.66
N ALA A 9 13.08 -7.01 -1.02
CA ALA A 9 12.40 -7.94 -1.93
C ALA A 9 11.04 -8.39 -1.39
N GLU A 10 10.91 -8.49 -0.07
CA GLU A 10 9.70 -8.88 0.66
C GLU A 10 8.61 -7.80 0.65
N THR A 11 8.97 -6.55 0.34
CA THR A 11 8.03 -5.42 0.24
C THR A 11 7.62 -5.08 -1.19
N ILE A 12 8.05 -5.90 -2.16
CA ILE A 12 7.80 -5.68 -3.58
C ILE A 12 6.97 -6.83 -4.13
N SER A 13 5.85 -6.49 -4.78
CA SER A 13 5.09 -7.42 -5.61
C SER A 13 5.02 -6.88 -7.02
N LEU A 14 5.29 -7.75 -8.00
CA LEU A 14 5.16 -7.47 -9.43
C LEU A 14 3.84 -8.01 -10.01
N ASP A 15 3.02 -8.68 -9.19
CA ASP A 15 1.88 -9.48 -9.63
C ASP A 15 0.73 -9.44 -8.62
N LEU A 16 0.27 -8.22 -8.31
CA LEU A 16 -0.96 -8.02 -7.53
C LEU A 16 -2.18 -8.52 -8.32
N LYS A 17 -3.15 -9.12 -7.62
CA LYS A 17 -4.27 -9.83 -8.24
C LYS A 17 -5.58 -9.05 -8.22
N GLY A 18 -5.68 -8.04 -7.36
CA GLY A 18 -6.87 -7.23 -7.17
C GLY A 18 -7.31 -6.51 -8.45
N ALA A 19 -8.60 -6.55 -8.72
CA ALA A 19 -9.22 -5.83 -9.86
C ALA A 19 -9.87 -4.51 -9.44
N THR A 20 -9.88 -4.20 -8.15
CA THR A 20 -10.48 -2.97 -7.59
C THR A 20 -9.46 -2.24 -6.73
N LYS A 21 -9.68 -0.93 -6.55
CA LYS A 21 -8.83 -0.11 -5.69
C LYS A 21 -8.71 -0.70 -4.29
N ASP A 22 -9.84 -1.04 -3.67
CA ASP A 22 -9.86 -1.56 -2.30
C ASP A 22 -9.14 -2.90 -2.18
N ALA A 23 -9.28 -3.79 -3.19
CA ALA A 23 -8.56 -5.06 -3.22
C ALA A 23 -7.04 -4.84 -3.32
N ILE A 24 -6.59 -3.94 -4.21
CA ILE A 24 -5.17 -3.61 -4.35
C ILE A 24 -4.61 -2.98 -3.07
N LEU A 25 -5.32 -2.05 -2.45
CA LEU A 25 -4.90 -1.44 -1.18
C LEU A 25 -4.77 -2.48 -0.07
N ALA A 26 -5.72 -3.42 0.03
CA ALA A 26 -5.65 -4.52 0.97
C ALA A 26 -4.42 -5.43 0.72
N GLU A 27 -4.18 -5.84 -0.53
CA GLU A 27 -3.03 -6.67 -0.89
C GLU A 27 -1.68 -5.99 -0.60
N MET A 28 -1.59 -4.66 -0.83
CA MET A 28 -0.39 -3.90 -0.48
C MET A 28 -0.14 -3.88 1.03
N VAL A 29 -1.19 -3.76 1.85
CA VAL A 29 -1.06 -3.84 3.31
C VAL A 29 -0.66 -5.25 3.75
N ASP A 30 -1.27 -6.27 3.16
CA ASP A 30 -0.94 -7.69 3.43
C ASP A 30 0.53 -8.00 3.16
N LEU A 31 1.08 -7.48 2.06
CA LEU A 31 2.50 -7.61 1.74
C LEU A 31 3.39 -7.05 2.86
N LEU A 32 3.06 -5.86 3.38
CA LEU A 32 3.83 -5.20 4.44
C LEU A 32 3.62 -5.83 5.82
N VAL A 33 2.48 -6.49 6.06
CA VAL A 33 2.27 -7.35 7.24
C VAL A 33 3.15 -8.59 7.15
N ALA A 34 3.14 -9.27 5.99
CA ALA A 34 3.94 -10.46 5.75
C ALA A 34 5.45 -10.20 5.86
N SER A 35 5.90 -9.00 5.47
CA SER A 35 7.30 -8.57 5.63
C SER A 35 7.66 -8.15 7.06
N GLY A 36 6.70 -8.13 8.00
CA GLY A 36 6.91 -7.75 9.40
C GLY A 36 7.00 -6.24 9.67
N HIS A 37 6.68 -5.39 8.69
CA HIS A 37 6.71 -3.93 8.85
C HIS A 37 5.43 -3.38 9.48
N ILE A 38 4.30 -4.08 9.35
CA ILE A 38 3.01 -3.71 9.92
C ILE A 38 2.58 -4.76 10.95
N ARG A 39 2.11 -4.30 12.12
CA ARG A 39 1.56 -5.17 13.17
C ARG A 39 0.03 -5.15 13.22
N ASP A 40 -0.57 -4.03 12.86
CA ASP A 40 -2.02 -3.84 12.87
C ASP A 40 -2.49 -3.55 11.44
N ARG A 41 -2.87 -4.63 10.75
CA ARG A 41 -3.34 -4.61 9.37
C ARG A 41 -4.54 -3.68 9.20
N GLU A 42 -5.54 -3.83 10.06
CA GLU A 42 -6.82 -3.13 9.92
C GLU A 42 -6.68 -1.65 10.19
N ALA A 43 -5.89 -1.26 11.20
CA ALA A 43 -5.61 0.14 11.45
C ALA A 43 -4.92 0.82 10.26
N VAL A 44 -3.92 0.17 9.65
CA VAL A 44 -3.21 0.74 8.49
C VAL A 44 -4.09 0.80 7.24
N LEU A 45 -4.82 -0.28 6.93
CA LEU A 45 -5.74 -0.27 5.79
C LEU A 45 -6.80 0.82 5.95
N LYS A 46 -7.35 0.97 7.16
CA LYS A 46 -8.31 2.04 7.46
C LYS A 46 -7.69 3.43 7.24
N ALA A 47 -6.47 3.67 7.73
CA ALA A 47 -5.79 4.95 7.57
C ALA A 47 -5.58 5.31 6.08
N ILE A 48 -5.14 4.33 5.28
CA ILE A 48 -4.94 4.51 3.83
C ILE A 48 -6.27 4.81 3.13
N VAL A 49 -7.32 4.05 3.43
CA VAL A 49 -8.65 4.27 2.83
C VAL A 49 -9.23 5.63 3.22
N ASP A 50 -9.11 6.03 4.49
CA ASP A 50 -9.56 7.34 4.95
C ASP A 50 -8.80 8.47 4.25
N ARG A 51 -7.49 8.30 4.00
CA ARG A 51 -6.67 9.25 3.25
C ARG A 51 -7.08 9.32 1.78
N GLU A 52 -7.30 8.19 1.14
CA GLU A 52 -7.69 8.09 -0.27
C GLU A 52 -9.08 8.70 -0.52
N LYS A 53 -10.02 8.54 0.42
CA LYS A 53 -11.37 9.14 0.35
C LYS A 53 -11.37 10.67 0.33
N ARG A 54 -10.38 11.31 0.96
CA ARG A 54 -10.26 12.79 0.97
C ARG A 54 -9.91 13.32 -0.41
N MET A 55 -8.98 12.63 -1.09
CA MET A 55 -8.51 12.96 -2.43
C MET A 55 -7.68 11.80 -2.94
N SER A 56 -7.85 11.46 -4.22
CA SER A 56 -7.04 10.45 -4.91
C SER A 56 -5.55 10.64 -4.64
N THR A 57 -4.86 9.56 -4.30
CA THR A 57 -3.38 9.51 -4.24
C THR A 57 -2.74 9.11 -5.57
N GLY A 58 -3.55 8.99 -6.62
CA GLY A 58 -3.09 8.81 -8.00
C GLY A 58 -2.36 10.03 -8.52
N MET A 59 -1.29 9.78 -9.27
CA MET A 59 -0.46 10.74 -9.98
C MET A 59 -0.62 10.53 -11.50
N GLN A 60 0.07 11.34 -12.29
CA GLN A 60 0.12 11.16 -13.74
C GLN A 60 0.83 9.83 -14.10
N ASN A 61 0.65 9.39 -15.35
CA ASN A 61 1.32 8.23 -15.93
C ASN A 61 1.03 6.88 -15.23
N GLY A 62 -0.16 6.74 -14.62
CA GLY A 62 -0.58 5.48 -14.00
C GLY A 62 0.14 5.16 -12.68
N ILE A 63 0.79 6.15 -12.06
CA ILE A 63 1.48 6.00 -10.78
C ILE A 63 0.52 6.37 -9.64
N ALA A 64 0.61 5.72 -8.50
CA ALA A 64 -0.09 6.12 -7.27
C ALA A 64 0.84 5.99 -6.06
N ILE A 65 0.61 6.80 -5.03
CA ILE A 65 1.33 6.70 -3.75
C ILE A 65 0.31 6.59 -2.60
N PRO A 66 -0.35 5.43 -2.42
CA PRO A 66 -1.22 5.22 -1.27
C PRO A 66 -0.44 5.35 0.04
N HIS A 67 -0.96 6.14 0.97
CA HIS A 67 -0.39 6.40 2.30
C HIS A 67 -1.50 6.69 3.30
N GLY A 68 -1.20 6.61 4.60
CA GLY A 68 -2.17 6.81 5.69
C GLY A 68 -1.50 6.88 7.03
#